data_AF-A0A821MVY1-F1
#
_entry.id   AF-A0A821MVY1-F1
#
_cell.length_a   1.000
_cell.length_b   1.000
_cell.length_c   1.000
_cell.angle_alpha   90.00
_cell.angle_beta   90.00
_cell.angle_gamma   90.00
#
_symmetry.space_group_name_H-M   'P 1'
#
loop_
_entity.id
_entity.type
_entity.pdbx_description
1 polymer ?
#
loop_
_entity_poly.entity_id
_entity_poly.type
_entity_poly.pdbx_seq_one_letter_code
_entity_poly.pdbx_strand_id
1 'polypeptide(L)'
;MSSINQVANSITIYGGLPIFICGTLGNLLNIRLLWRTRHNPCAFLFLVTSFINCIVLFYGLFTRILSTGFYLDWSASNRIWCKTRTSFSQASFYISFTCTCLASIDRFLVSCRQEKYRKLSRLSIAIWAVILSIIFWLALSIPYLVYLELLPNSSTGVISCSLVRNDAFSNYQKYFSFPVYYGLLPSTILTITGFLTYRNTNKLQIGRQRQVVQKQLTSMMLLQIPIILFSTLSYVIFTEYSTFTATMVKSANQGDVELMIRNIVSITCYIAFACPFFVFFASSKSFRQEAKILFLCRKPAILQRNQIQPYSTSALRKIRSISTRINQMPSYYTTRVNNIKPITINEK
;
A
#
# COMPACT_ATOMS: atom_id res chain seq x y z
N MET A 1 -35.55 9.99 -16.90
CA MET A 1 -34.58 9.70 -15.82
C MET A 1 -35.29 9.91 -14.49
N SER A 2 -35.28 8.91 -13.60
CA SER A 2 -35.82 9.03 -12.25
C SER A 2 -35.00 10.01 -11.40
N SER A 3 -35.64 10.62 -10.39
CA SER A 3 -34.98 11.50 -9.40
C SER A 3 -33.82 10.80 -8.68
N ILE A 4 -33.93 9.48 -8.45
CA ILE A 4 -32.90 8.67 -7.78
C ILE A 4 -31.61 8.60 -8.60
N ASN A 5 -31.70 8.48 -9.94
CA ASN A 5 -30.52 8.44 -10.81
C ASN A 5 -29.76 9.78 -10.80
N GLN A 6 -30.47 10.90 -10.68
CA GLN A 6 -29.83 12.22 -10.51
C GLN A 6 -29.10 12.32 -9.15
N VAL A 7 -29.69 11.77 -8.09
CA VAL A 7 -29.05 11.70 -6.77
C VAL A 7 -27.79 10.83 -6.80
N ALA A 8 -27.86 9.66 -7.44
CA ALA A 8 -26.72 8.75 -7.57
C ALA A 8 -25.53 9.39 -8.29
N ASN A 9 -25.78 10.24 -9.29
CA ASN A 9 -24.72 10.94 -10.02
C ASN A 9 -24.17 12.13 -9.22
N SER A 10 -25.04 12.88 -8.54
CA SER A 10 -24.64 13.92 -7.59
C SER A 10 -23.72 13.37 -6.49
N ILE A 11 -23.99 12.17 -5.96
CA ILE A 11 -23.11 11.50 -4.99
C ILE A 11 -21.71 11.27 -5.56
N THR A 12 -21.60 10.88 -6.83
CA THR A 12 -20.30 10.67 -7.49
C THR A 12 -19.51 11.97 -7.64
N ILE A 13 -20.18 13.07 -7.95
CA ILE A 13 -19.53 14.39 -8.08
C ILE A 13 -19.14 14.93 -6.69
N TYR A 14 -20.12 15.10 -5.79
CA TYR A 14 -19.90 15.75 -4.50
C TYR A 14 -19.12 14.88 -3.51
N GLY A 15 -19.21 13.55 -3.60
CA GLY A 15 -18.38 12.64 -2.82
C GLY A 15 -17.01 12.39 -3.45
N GLY A 16 -16.97 12.20 -4.78
CA GLY A 16 -15.74 11.87 -5.49
C GLY A 16 -14.74 13.02 -5.58
N LEU A 17 -15.17 14.25 -5.88
CA LEU A 17 -14.26 15.39 -6.06
C LEU A 17 -13.45 15.72 -4.78
N PRO A 18 -14.04 15.84 -3.59
CA PRO A 18 -13.28 16.07 -2.37
C PRO A 18 -12.28 14.95 -2.08
N ILE A 19 -12.66 13.69 -2.27
CA ILE A 19 -11.77 12.53 -2.09
C ILE A 19 -10.61 12.59 -3.08
N PHE A 20 -10.88 12.95 -4.34
CA PHE A 20 -9.84 13.11 -5.35
C PHE A 20 -8.86 14.23 -5.01
N ILE A 21 -9.34 15.43 -4.67
CA ILE A 21 -8.49 16.59 -4.35
C ILE A 21 -7.67 16.31 -3.09
N CYS A 22 -8.33 15.95 -1.98
CA CYS A 22 -7.68 15.68 -0.71
C CYS A 22 -6.75 14.47 -0.80
N GLY A 23 -7.15 13.41 -1.50
CA GLY A 23 -6.36 12.21 -1.68
C GLY A 23 -5.11 12.44 -2.53
N THR A 24 -5.22 13.21 -3.62
CA THR A 24 -4.07 13.53 -4.47
C THR A 24 -3.07 14.40 -3.72
N LEU A 25 -3.53 15.50 -3.09
CA LEU A 25 -2.67 16.37 -2.28
C LEU A 25 -2.03 15.59 -1.12
N GLY A 26 -2.81 14.77 -0.42
CA GLY A 26 -2.32 13.93 0.66
C GLY A 26 -1.22 12.96 0.22
N ASN A 27 -1.41 12.25 -0.90
CA ASN A 27 -0.40 11.31 -1.39
C ASN A 27 0.87 12.03 -1.88
N LEU A 28 0.77 13.21 -2.50
CA LEU A 28 1.94 14.03 -2.86
C LEU A 28 2.74 14.47 -1.62
N LEU A 29 2.05 14.88 -0.55
CA LEU A 29 2.69 15.22 0.71
C LEU A 29 3.33 13.99 1.37
N ASN A 30 2.66 12.84 1.36
CA ASN A 30 3.23 11.57 1.81
C ASN A 30 4.52 11.23 1.06
N ILE A 31 4.51 11.33 -0.27
CA ILE A 31 5.69 11.09 -1.10
C ILE A 31 6.84 11.98 -0.66
N ARG A 32 6.58 13.29 -0.53
CA ARG A 32 7.59 14.27 -0.13
C ARG A 32 8.20 13.99 1.25
N LEU A 33 7.36 13.59 2.22
CA LEU A 33 7.75 13.35 3.61
C LEU A 33 8.46 12.00 3.78
N LEU A 34 7.94 10.93 3.18
CA LEU A 34 8.52 9.59 3.24
C LEU A 34 9.79 9.43 2.41
N TRP A 35 10.02 10.30 1.42
CA TRP A 35 11.25 10.28 0.62
C TRP A 35 12.52 10.35 1.49
N ARG A 36 12.49 11.14 2.58
CA ARG A 36 13.63 11.25 3.50
C ARG A 36 13.89 9.98 4.31
N THR A 37 12.84 9.21 4.59
CA THR A 37 12.91 7.99 5.41
C THR A 37 12.90 6.71 4.58
N ARG A 38 13.01 6.81 3.25
CA ARG A 38 12.98 5.69 2.27
C ARG A 38 14.02 4.59 2.51
N HIS A 39 15.02 4.83 3.36
CA HIS A 39 15.98 3.80 3.75
C HIS A 39 15.37 2.73 4.69
N ASN A 40 14.22 3.02 5.33
CA ASN A 40 13.46 2.03 6.08
C ASN A 40 12.51 1.26 5.13
N PRO A 41 12.50 -0.08 5.15
CA PRO A 41 11.69 -0.87 4.22
C PRO A 41 10.20 -0.56 4.26
N CYS A 42 9.58 -0.41 5.44
CA CYS A 42 8.16 -0.01 5.53
C CYS A 42 7.90 1.41 5.04
N ALA A 43 8.79 2.36 5.33
CA ALA A 43 8.64 3.73 4.83
C ALA A 43 8.77 3.76 3.29
N PHE A 44 9.65 2.94 2.73
CA PHE A 44 9.75 2.71 1.29
C PHE A 44 8.46 2.09 0.72
N LEU A 45 7.90 1.08 1.38
CA LEU A 45 6.62 0.47 0.94
C LEU A 45 5.47 1.48 0.97
N PHE A 46 5.35 2.29 2.03
CA PHE A 46 4.36 3.37 2.06
C PHE A 46 4.60 4.46 1.02
N LEU A 47 5.87 4.77 0.71
CA LEU A 47 6.23 5.69 -0.36
C LEU A 47 5.72 5.18 -1.72
N VAL A 48 6.01 3.90 -2.03
CA VAL A 48 5.51 3.25 -3.25
C VAL A 48 3.98 3.21 -3.25
N THR A 49 3.34 2.81 -2.15
CA THR A 49 1.88 2.84 -2.02
C THR A 49 1.32 4.22 -2.34
N SER A 50 1.92 5.32 -1.86
CA SER A 50 1.44 6.67 -2.18
C SER A 50 1.60 7.04 -3.65
N PHE A 51 2.66 6.61 -4.34
CA PHE A 51 2.76 6.77 -5.79
C PHE A 51 1.65 6.01 -6.54
N ILE A 52 1.43 4.75 -6.18
CA ILE A 52 0.39 3.91 -6.80
C ILE A 52 -1.01 4.45 -6.47
N ASN A 53 -1.23 4.97 -5.27
CA ASN A 53 -2.50 5.60 -4.88
C ASN A 53 -2.81 6.83 -5.72
N CYS A 54 -1.81 7.64 -6.10
CA CYS A 54 -2.02 8.71 -7.08
C CYS A 54 -2.55 8.11 -8.39
N ILE A 55 -1.92 7.05 -8.92
CA ILE A 55 -2.38 6.39 -10.16
C ILE A 55 -3.81 5.89 -10.01
N VAL A 56 -4.16 5.26 -8.88
CA VAL A 56 -5.54 4.81 -8.57
C VAL A 56 -6.53 5.96 -8.57
N LEU A 57 -6.18 7.11 -7.98
CA LEU A 57 -7.06 8.28 -7.94
C LEU A 57 -7.23 8.93 -9.33
N PHE A 58 -6.18 8.98 -10.15
CA PHE A 58 -6.25 9.55 -11.51
C PHE A 58 -6.93 8.60 -12.51
N TYR A 59 -6.52 7.35 -12.59
CA TYR A 59 -7.08 6.40 -13.56
C TYR A 59 -8.41 5.80 -13.10
N GLY A 60 -8.59 5.59 -11.80
CA GLY A 60 -9.82 5.04 -11.23
C GLY A 60 -10.86 6.12 -10.94
N LEU A 61 -10.61 6.95 -9.92
CA LEU A 61 -11.62 7.88 -9.40
C LEU A 61 -11.92 9.03 -10.35
N PHE A 62 -10.90 9.71 -10.88
CA PHE A 62 -11.11 10.86 -11.77
C PHE A 62 -11.83 10.45 -13.06
N THR A 63 -11.43 9.34 -13.68
CA THR A 63 -12.17 8.84 -14.86
C THR A 63 -13.60 8.45 -14.54
N ARG A 64 -13.88 7.91 -13.33
CA ARG A 64 -15.23 7.62 -12.87
C ARG A 64 -16.06 8.89 -12.66
N ILE A 65 -15.48 9.94 -12.08
CA ILE A 65 -16.15 11.23 -11.90
C ILE A 65 -16.54 11.80 -13.27
N LEU A 66 -15.64 11.75 -14.26
CA LEU A 66 -15.94 12.18 -15.62
C LEU A 66 -17.05 11.32 -16.25
N SER A 67 -16.93 9.99 -16.21
CA SER A 67 -17.87 9.10 -16.90
C SER A 67 -19.25 9.04 -16.24
N THR A 68 -19.32 8.92 -14.91
CA THR A 68 -20.58 8.71 -14.18
C THR A 68 -21.16 10.02 -13.64
N GLY A 69 -20.31 10.97 -13.24
CA GLY A 69 -20.77 12.28 -12.75
C GLY A 69 -21.14 13.22 -13.89
N PHE A 70 -20.23 13.40 -14.86
CA PHE A 70 -20.41 14.36 -15.95
C PHE A 70 -20.88 13.75 -17.27
N TYR A 71 -21.14 12.43 -17.31
CA TYR A 71 -21.51 11.69 -18.53
C TYR A 71 -20.47 11.81 -19.66
N LEU A 72 -19.21 12.10 -19.32
CA LEU A 72 -18.08 12.16 -20.25
C LEU A 72 -17.36 10.81 -20.27
N ASP A 73 -17.88 9.86 -21.04
CA ASP A 73 -17.30 8.53 -21.14
C ASP A 73 -16.37 8.37 -22.36
N TRP A 74 -15.10 8.69 -22.18
CA TRP A 74 -14.07 8.42 -23.21
C TRP A 74 -13.88 6.93 -23.50
N SER A 75 -14.29 6.04 -22.59
CA SER A 75 -14.22 4.60 -22.85
C SER A 75 -15.31 4.11 -23.78
N ALA A 76 -16.33 4.92 -24.09
CA ALA A 76 -17.33 4.63 -25.12
C ALA A 76 -16.89 5.05 -26.54
N SER A 77 -15.90 5.94 -26.66
CA SER A 77 -15.43 6.45 -27.96
C SER A 77 -14.07 5.92 -28.39
N ASN A 78 -13.19 5.57 -27.45
CA ASN A 78 -11.82 5.15 -27.75
C ASN A 78 -11.54 3.72 -27.29
N ARG A 79 -11.25 2.82 -28.26
CA ARG A 79 -10.97 1.40 -28.00
C ARG A 79 -9.72 1.19 -27.14
N ILE A 80 -8.68 2.00 -27.34
CA ILE A 80 -7.44 1.92 -26.55
C ILE A 80 -7.76 2.29 -25.10
N TRP A 81 -8.51 3.39 -24.89
CA TRP A 81 -8.89 3.84 -23.55
C TRP A 81 -9.79 2.84 -22.81
N CYS A 82 -10.75 2.23 -23.50
CA CYS A 82 -11.59 1.16 -22.95
C CYS A 82 -10.75 0.01 -22.36
N LYS A 83 -9.77 -0.47 -23.12
CA LYS A 83 -8.88 -1.57 -22.71
C LYS A 83 -7.93 -1.16 -21.59
N THR A 84 -7.25 -0.03 -21.74
CA THR A 84 -6.20 0.38 -20.80
C THR A 84 -6.77 0.86 -19.47
N ARG A 85 -7.89 1.60 -19.46
CA ARG A 85 -8.50 2.15 -18.24
C ARG A 85 -8.75 1.08 -17.19
N THR A 86 -9.45 0.00 -17.55
CA THR A 86 -9.80 -1.07 -16.61
C THR A 86 -8.56 -1.85 -16.19
N SER A 87 -7.69 -2.20 -17.14
CA SER A 87 -6.46 -2.98 -16.89
C SER A 87 -5.52 -2.27 -15.91
N PHE A 88 -5.24 -0.99 -16.16
CA PHE A 88 -4.35 -0.18 -15.31
C PHE A 88 -4.98 0.12 -13.96
N SER A 89 -6.29 0.40 -13.91
CA SER A 89 -6.97 0.62 -12.64
C SER A 89 -6.87 -0.63 -11.78
N GLN A 90 -7.31 -1.79 -12.28
CA GLN A 90 -7.25 -3.07 -11.58
C GLN A 90 -5.83 -3.37 -11.06
N ALA A 91 -4.81 -3.31 -11.94
CA ALA A 91 -3.43 -3.55 -11.54
C ALA A 91 -2.98 -2.60 -10.42
N SER A 92 -3.29 -1.30 -10.54
CA SER A 92 -2.87 -0.30 -9.56
C SER A 92 -3.53 -0.52 -8.18
N PHE A 93 -4.80 -0.92 -8.16
CA PHE A 93 -5.47 -1.29 -6.90
C PHE A 93 -4.79 -2.47 -6.23
N TYR A 94 -4.52 -3.56 -6.97
CA TYR A 94 -3.87 -4.75 -6.42
C TYR A 94 -2.45 -4.47 -5.95
N ILE A 95 -1.67 -3.68 -6.71
CA ILE A 95 -0.32 -3.27 -6.33
C ILE A 95 -0.37 -2.45 -5.03
N SER A 96 -1.32 -1.52 -4.90
CA SER A 96 -1.46 -0.70 -3.68
C SER A 96 -1.78 -1.55 -2.45
N PHE A 97 -2.75 -2.47 -2.54
CA PHE A 97 -3.09 -3.37 -1.45
C PHE A 97 -1.95 -4.32 -1.11
N THR A 98 -1.25 -4.85 -2.13
CA THR A 98 -0.09 -5.72 -1.94
C THR A 98 1.04 -4.98 -1.23
N CYS A 99 1.37 -3.75 -1.64
CA CYS A 99 2.38 -2.93 -0.96
C CYS A 99 1.99 -2.65 0.49
N THR A 100 0.70 -2.42 0.76
CA THR A 100 0.20 -2.20 2.12
C THR A 100 0.28 -3.48 2.97
N CYS A 101 -0.02 -4.65 2.40
CA CYS A 101 0.18 -5.95 3.05
C CYS A 101 1.66 -6.25 3.29
N LEU A 102 2.55 -5.92 2.33
CA LEU A 102 3.98 -6.07 2.51
C LEU A 102 4.49 -5.14 3.63
N ALA A 103 3.96 -3.92 3.72
CA ALA A 103 4.27 -3.00 4.81
C ALA A 103 3.81 -3.59 6.15
N SER A 104 2.66 -4.26 6.18
CA SER A 104 2.14 -4.92 7.39
C SER A 104 2.98 -6.09 7.84
N ILE A 105 3.39 -6.93 6.90
CA ILE A 105 4.31 -8.04 7.13
C ILE A 105 5.66 -7.49 7.62
N ASP A 106 6.19 -6.44 7.01
CA ASP A 106 7.45 -5.82 7.44
C ASP A 106 7.38 -5.33 8.90
N ARG A 107 6.28 -4.65 9.28
CA ARG A 107 6.08 -4.23 10.69
C ARG A 107 5.99 -5.42 11.63
N PHE A 108 5.31 -6.48 11.24
CA PHE A 108 5.28 -7.73 12.00
C PHE A 108 6.69 -8.32 12.17
N LEU A 109 7.46 -8.46 11.08
CA LEU A 109 8.82 -9.01 11.10
C LEU A 109 9.78 -8.20 11.98
N VAL A 110 9.67 -6.86 11.94
CA VAL A 110 10.46 -5.98 12.81
C VAL A 110 10.04 -6.12 14.28
N SER A 111 8.75 -6.38 14.53
CA SER A 111 8.23 -6.56 15.89
C SER A 111 8.62 -7.89 16.54
N CYS A 112 9.06 -8.87 15.76
CA CYS A 112 9.46 -10.18 16.25
C CYS A 112 10.72 -10.13 17.14
N ARG A 113 10.74 -10.94 18.20
CA ARG A 113 11.88 -11.05 19.12
C ARG A 113 13.09 -11.73 18.47
N GLN A 114 12.84 -12.71 17.60
CA GLN A 114 13.91 -13.49 16.97
C GLN A 114 14.61 -12.69 15.87
N GLU A 115 15.94 -12.65 15.91
CA GLU A 115 16.77 -11.91 14.96
C GLU A 115 16.61 -12.44 13.53
N LYS A 116 16.37 -13.74 13.36
CA LYS A 116 16.14 -14.39 12.05
C LYS A 116 15.00 -13.70 11.27
N TYR A 117 13.87 -13.43 11.92
CA TYR A 117 12.73 -12.76 11.28
C TYR A 117 13.00 -11.28 11.02
N ARG A 118 13.65 -10.58 11.96
CA ARG A 118 14.03 -9.18 11.76
C ARG A 118 14.98 -8.98 10.59
N LYS A 119 15.86 -9.97 10.30
CA LYS A 119 16.76 -9.94 9.15
C LYS A 119 16.05 -9.99 7.80
N LEU A 120 14.78 -10.39 7.74
CA LEU A 120 13.96 -10.36 6.51
C LEU A 120 13.43 -8.94 6.20
N SER A 121 13.38 -8.05 7.20
CA SER A 121 13.06 -6.62 7.01
C SER A 121 14.28 -5.86 6.47
N ARG A 122 14.64 -6.15 5.21
CA ARG A 122 15.70 -5.46 4.46
C ARG A 122 15.10 -4.69 3.31
N LEU A 123 15.68 -3.51 3.04
CA LEU A 123 15.25 -2.67 1.92
C LEU A 123 15.37 -3.41 0.57
N SER A 124 16.42 -4.21 0.36
CA SER A 124 16.58 -5.00 -0.86
C SER A 124 15.43 -5.98 -1.08
N ILE A 125 15.00 -6.67 -0.03
CA ILE A 125 13.86 -7.61 -0.09
C ILE A 125 12.57 -6.85 -0.41
N ALA A 126 12.35 -5.70 0.23
CA ALA A 126 11.18 -4.87 -0.05
C ALA A 126 11.15 -4.36 -1.51
N ILE A 127 12.28 -3.94 -2.07
CA ILE A 127 12.39 -3.52 -3.47
C ILE A 127 12.05 -4.67 -4.42
N TRP A 128 12.65 -5.85 -4.22
CA TRP A 128 12.36 -7.02 -5.05
C TRP A 128 10.90 -7.46 -4.94
N ALA A 129 10.33 -7.46 -3.74
CA ALA A 129 8.91 -7.78 -3.53
C ALA A 129 7.99 -6.81 -4.28
N VAL A 130 8.29 -5.50 -4.28
CA VAL A 130 7.53 -4.51 -5.05
C VAL A 130 7.64 -4.76 -6.56
N ILE A 131 8.86 -4.96 -7.07
CA ILE A 131 9.09 -5.21 -8.51
C ILE A 131 8.33 -6.47 -8.97
N LEU A 132 8.46 -7.56 -8.23
CA LEU A 132 7.74 -8.81 -8.53
C LEU A 132 6.23 -8.63 -8.45
N SER A 133 5.74 -7.87 -7.45
CA SER A 133 4.30 -7.56 -7.34
C SER A 133 3.80 -6.77 -8.55
N ILE A 134 4.53 -5.74 -8.99
CA ILE A 134 4.16 -4.94 -10.16
C ILE A 134 4.10 -5.82 -11.41
N ILE A 135 5.13 -6.63 -11.66
CA ILE A 135 5.16 -7.54 -12.81
C ILE A 135 4.00 -8.54 -12.77
N PHE A 136 3.78 -9.16 -11.60
CA PHE A 136 2.71 -10.14 -11.40
C PHE A 136 1.32 -9.53 -11.68
N TRP A 137 1.01 -8.38 -11.09
CA TRP A 137 -0.31 -7.76 -11.26
C TRP A 137 -0.52 -7.16 -12.65
N LEU A 138 0.52 -6.65 -13.30
CA LEU A 138 0.43 -6.23 -14.70
C LEU A 138 0.17 -7.42 -15.63
N ALA A 139 0.86 -8.54 -15.41
CA ALA A 139 0.64 -9.77 -16.17
C ALA A 139 -0.78 -10.31 -15.98
N LEU A 140 -1.27 -10.32 -14.75
CA LEU A 140 -2.63 -10.77 -14.43
C LEU A 140 -3.72 -9.86 -15.02
N SER A 141 -3.38 -8.60 -15.30
CA SER A 141 -4.28 -7.64 -15.96
C SER A 141 -4.28 -7.72 -17.49
N ILE A 142 -3.37 -8.48 -18.13
CA ILE A 142 -3.32 -8.64 -19.59
C ILE A 142 -4.66 -9.12 -20.19
N PRO A 143 -5.39 -10.10 -19.61
CA PRO A 143 -6.66 -10.56 -20.15
C PRO A 143 -7.70 -9.46 -20.35
N TYR A 144 -7.69 -8.39 -19.53
CA TYR A 144 -8.58 -7.24 -19.75
C TYR A 144 -8.26 -6.49 -21.04
N LEU A 145 -6.99 -6.42 -21.46
CA LEU A 145 -6.59 -5.83 -22.75
C LEU A 145 -7.08 -6.67 -23.94
N VAL A 146 -7.27 -7.97 -23.76
CA VAL A 146 -7.75 -8.88 -24.80
C VAL A 146 -9.27 -8.86 -24.86
N TYR A 147 -9.94 -9.06 -23.73
CA TYR A 147 -11.37 -9.33 -23.68
C TYR A 147 -12.28 -8.10 -23.52
N LEU A 148 -11.76 -6.88 -23.30
CA LEU A 148 -12.58 -5.68 -23.27
C LEU A 148 -12.74 -5.09 -24.67
N GLU A 149 -13.99 -4.88 -25.11
CA GLU A 149 -14.29 -4.24 -26.39
C GLU A 149 -15.44 -3.24 -26.29
N LEU A 150 -15.53 -2.38 -27.31
CA LEU A 150 -16.65 -1.48 -27.52
C LEU A 150 -17.79 -2.27 -28.14
N LEU A 151 -18.83 -2.53 -27.34
CA LEU A 151 -20.01 -3.28 -27.79
C LEU A 151 -21.27 -2.43 -27.60
N PRO A 152 -22.21 -2.44 -28.57
CA PRO A 152 -23.51 -1.85 -28.36
C PRO A 152 -24.28 -2.66 -27.31
N ASN A 153 -24.86 -1.97 -26.32
CA ASN A 153 -25.73 -2.60 -25.34
C ASN A 153 -27.00 -3.11 -26.04
N SER A 154 -27.30 -4.41 -25.91
CA SER A 154 -28.43 -5.07 -26.56
C SER A 154 -29.79 -4.41 -26.28
N SER A 155 -29.92 -3.72 -25.14
CA SER A 155 -31.19 -3.15 -24.70
C SER A 155 -31.36 -1.68 -25.10
N THR A 156 -30.27 -0.93 -25.27
CA THR A 156 -30.32 0.53 -25.46
C THR A 156 -29.64 0.99 -26.75
N GLY A 157 -28.89 0.12 -27.42
CA GLY A 157 -28.04 0.48 -28.57
C GLY A 157 -26.83 1.36 -28.21
N VAL A 158 -26.69 1.77 -26.94
CA VAL A 158 -25.60 2.64 -26.50
C VAL A 158 -24.29 1.84 -26.48
N ILE A 159 -23.26 2.36 -27.15
CA ILE A 159 -21.93 1.76 -27.16
C ILE A 159 -21.30 1.92 -25.77
N SER A 160 -20.82 0.81 -25.21
CA SER A 160 -20.14 0.80 -23.91
C SER A 160 -18.95 -0.15 -23.92
N CYS A 161 -17.95 0.16 -23.11
CA CYS A 161 -16.80 -0.72 -22.89
C CYS A 161 -17.23 -1.90 -22.01
N SER A 162 -17.33 -3.08 -22.60
CA SER A 162 -17.80 -4.29 -21.90
C SER A 162 -16.95 -5.51 -22.26
N LEU A 163 -17.04 -6.53 -21.41
CA LEU A 163 -16.36 -7.80 -21.67
C LEU A 163 -17.02 -8.48 -22.87
N VAL A 164 -16.22 -8.83 -23.86
CA VAL A 164 -16.61 -9.79 -24.91
C VAL A 164 -17.10 -11.06 -24.24
N ARG A 165 -18.07 -11.72 -24.87
CA ARG A 165 -18.75 -12.92 -24.38
C ARG A 165 -17.78 -14.10 -24.19
N ASN A 166 -16.99 -14.05 -23.13
CA ASN A 166 -16.14 -15.11 -22.62
C ASN A 166 -16.59 -15.39 -21.19
N ASP A 167 -17.49 -16.37 -21.05
CA ASP A 167 -18.11 -16.72 -19.78
C ASP A 167 -17.08 -17.23 -18.77
N ALA A 168 -16.03 -17.92 -19.24
CA ALA A 168 -14.96 -18.40 -18.37
C ALA A 168 -14.19 -17.25 -17.71
N PHE A 169 -13.78 -16.24 -18.48
CA PHE A 169 -13.09 -15.08 -17.92
C PHE A 169 -14.02 -14.22 -17.07
N SER A 170 -15.28 -14.03 -17.49
CA SER A 170 -16.29 -13.31 -16.70
C SER A 170 -16.54 -13.97 -15.34
N ASN A 171 -16.68 -15.31 -15.32
CA ASN A 171 -16.86 -16.08 -14.09
C ASN A 171 -15.61 -16.07 -13.21
N TYR A 172 -14.42 -16.19 -13.81
CA TYR A 172 -13.16 -16.04 -13.08
C TYR A 172 -13.08 -14.67 -12.38
N GLN A 173 -13.48 -13.60 -13.07
CA GLN A 173 -13.46 -12.26 -12.50
C GLN A 173 -14.42 -12.11 -11.32
N LYS A 174 -15.66 -12.54 -11.52
CA LYS A 174 -16.75 -12.42 -10.54
C LYS A 174 -16.53 -13.28 -9.31
N TYR A 175 -16.25 -14.58 -9.50
CA TYR A 175 -16.25 -15.54 -8.39
C TYR A 175 -14.88 -15.73 -7.74
N PHE A 176 -13.79 -15.34 -8.42
CA PHE A 176 -12.44 -15.58 -7.91
C PHE A 176 -11.62 -14.29 -7.79
N SER A 177 -11.35 -13.60 -8.90
CA SER A 177 -10.44 -12.46 -8.90
C SER A 177 -10.88 -11.36 -7.93
N PHE A 178 -12.15 -10.97 -8.00
CA PHE A 178 -12.67 -9.87 -7.18
C PHE A 178 -12.78 -10.26 -5.70
N PRO A 179 -13.47 -11.35 -5.30
CA PRO A 179 -13.63 -11.68 -3.88
C PRO A 179 -12.29 -11.99 -3.21
N VAL A 180 -11.40 -12.70 -3.91
CA VAL A 180 -10.14 -13.18 -3.33
C VAL A 180 -9.11 -12.06 -3.30
N TYR A 181 -8.84 -11.38 -4.42
CA TYR A 181 -7.74 -10.42 -4.48
C TYR A 181 -8.11 -9.04 -3.91
N TYR A 182 -9.35 -8.57 -4.06
CA TYR A 182 -9.79 -7.30 -3.44
C TYR A 182 -10.21 -7.47 -1.98
N GLY A 183 -10.83 -8.61 -1.64
CA GLY A 183 -11.45 -8.83 -0.35
C GLY A 183 -10.60 -9.69 0.58
N LEU A 184 -10.65 -10.99 0.37
CA LEU A 184 -10.21 -11.99 1.34
C LEU A 184 -8.71 -11.92 1.62
N LEU A 185 -7.88 -11.88 0.57
CA LEU A 185 -6.42 -11.91 0.70
C LEU A 185 -5.86 -10.68 1.45
N PRO A 186 -6.13 -9.43 1.04
CA PRO A 186 -5.62 -8.28 1.78
C PRO A 186 -6.21 -8.20 3.19
N SER A 187 -7.50 -8.51 3.36
CA SER A 187 -8.16 -8.42 4.67
C SER A 187 -7.60 -9.41 5.69
N THR A 188 -7.35 -10.65 5.28
CA THR A 188 -6.77 -11.68 6.14
C THR A 188 -5.33 -11.36 6.51
N ILE A 189 -4.49 -10.97 5.54
CA ILE A 189 -3.10 -10.61 5.79
C ILE A 189 -3.03 -9.40 6.74
N LEU A 190 -3.77 -8.33 6.46
CA LEU A 190 -3.76 -7.12 7.28
C LEU A 190 -4.25 -7.39 8.71
N THR A 191 -5.31 -8.19 8.86
CA THR A 191 -5.86 -8.52 10.20
C THR A 191 -4.88 -9.36 11.00
N ILE A 192 -4.34 -10.44 10.41
CA ILE A 192 -3.38 -11.33 11.09
C ILE A 192 -2.11 -10.56 11.45
N THR A 193 -1.49 -9.90 10.48
CA THR A 193 -0.22 -9.19 10.71
C THR A 193 -0.42 -7.97 11.61
N GLY A 194 -1.55 -7.26 11.50
CA GLY A 194 -1.91 -6.16 12.40
C GLY A 194 -2.06 -6.62 13.84
N PHE A 195 -2.83 -7.70 14.07
CA PHE A 195 -3.01 -8.29 15.40
C PHE A 195 -1.68 -8.77 16.01
N LEU A 196 -0.88 -9.51 15.24
CA LEU A 196 0.43 -10.00 15.70
C LEU A 196 1.39 -8.84 16.00
N THR A 197 1.40 -7.80 15.16
CA THR A 197 2.20 -6.59 15.39
C THR A 197 1.78 -5.89 16.67
N TYR A 198 0.48 -5.69 16.88
CA TYR A 198 -0.05 -5.08 18.10
C TYR A 198 0.41 -5.84 19.36
N ARG A 199 0.24 -7.17 19.37
CA ARG A 199 0.67 -8.03 20.48
C ARG A 199 2.17 -7.93 20.76
N ASN A 200 2.99 -7.86 19.71
CA ASN A 200 4.45 -7.82 19.84
C ASN A 200 4.96 -6.44 20.29
N THR A 201 4.35 -5.35 19.82
CA THR A 201 4.80 -3.99 20.16
C THR A 201 4.74 -3.67 21.65
N ASN A 202 3.82 -4.26 22.39
CA ASN A 202 3.72 -4.11 23.85
C ASN A 202 4.91 -4.73 24.59
N LYS A 203 5.72 -5.57 23.94
CA LYS A 203 6.81 -6.34 24.56
C LYS A 203 8.22 -5.89 24.14
N LEU A 204 8.35 -4.88 23.27
CA LEU A 204 9.64 -4.50 22.68
C LEU A 204 10.43 -3.50 23.55
N GLN A 205 11.43 -3.99 24.28
CA GLN A 205 12.49 -3.18 24.89
C GLN A 205 13.65 -2.93 23.89
N ILE A 206 13.41 -2.14 22.85
CA ILE A 206 14.46 -1.72 21.90
C ILE A 206 15.10 -0.40 22.40
N GLY A 207 16.28 -0.01 21.93
CA GLY A 207 16.87 1.29 22.27
C GLY A 207 15.95 2.49 21.99
N ARG A 208 15.95 3.47 22.92
CA ARG A 208 14.99 4.58 23.05
C ARG A 208 14.69 5.34 21.74
N GLN A 209 15.70 5.57 20.90
CA GLN A 209 15.54 6.36 19.66
C GLN A 209 14.97 5.54 18.47
N ARG A 210 15.44 4.30 18.28
CA ARG A 210 14.89 3.39 17.25
C ARG A 210 13.45 3.00 17.57
N GLN A 211 13.09 2.93 18.86
CA GLN A 211 11.71 2.69 19.29
C GLN A 211 10.73 3.76 18.80
N VAL A 212 11.09 5.05 18.84
CA VAL A 212 10.15 6.14 18.51
C VAL A 212 9.71 6.06 17.05
N VAL A 213 10.65 5.92 16.12
CA VAL A 213 10.35 5.83 14.68
C VAL A 213 9.55 4.57 14.36
N GLN A 214 9.92 3.43 14.96
CA GLN A 214 9.22 2.17 14.75
C GLN A 214 7.80 2.19 15.32
N LYS A 215 7.60 2.79 16.50
CA LYS A 215 6.28 2.96 17.12
C LYS A 215 5.38 3.87 16.30
N GLN A 216 5.93 4.94 15.71
CA GLN A 216 5.17 5.82 14.82
C GLN A 216 4.71 5.10 13.56
N LEU A 217 5.61 4.42 12.83
CA LEU A 217 5.26 3.67 11.63
C LEU A 217 4.26 2.53 11.92
N THR A 218 4.38 1.90 13.09
CA THR A 218 3.42 0.87 13.52
C THR A 218 2.05 1.47 13.83
N SER A 219 2.01 2.61 14.54
CA SER A 219 0.76 3.31 14.83
C SER A 219 0.05 3.79 13.57
N MET A 220 0.81 4.30 12.58
CA MET A 220 0.29 4.69 11.27
C MET A 220 -0.43 3.52 10.60
N MET A 221 0.25 2.38 10.54
CA MET A 221 -0.27 1.17 9.91
C MET A 221 -1.50 0.61 10.63
N LEU A 222 -1.47 0.50 11.96
CA LEU A 222 -2.58 -0.05 12.74
C LEU A 222 -3.86 0.77 12.61
N LEU A 223 -3.74 2.10 12.47
CA LEU A 223 -4.89 2.98 12.23
C LEU A 223 -5.41 2.91 10.78
N GLN A 224 -4.54 2.57 9.82
CA GLN A 224 -4.93 2.45 8.42
C GLN A 224 -5.69 1.14 8.11
N ILE A 225 -5.37 0.04 8.82
CA ILE A 225 -6.02 -1.26 8.65
C ILE A 225 -7.55 -1.20 8.72
N PRO A 226 -8.20 -0.65 9.78
CA PRO A 226 -9.66 -0.65 9.87
C PRO A 226 -10.32 0.14 8.74
N ILE A 227 -9.68 1.21 8.26
CA ILE A 227 -10.18 2.00 7.12
C ILE A 227 -10.16 1.14 5.84
N ILE A 228 -9.04 0.44 5.59
CA ILE A 228 -8.93 -0.46 4.44
C ILE A 228 -9.97 -1.57 4.52
N LEU A 229 -10.11 -2.23 5.67
CA LEU A 229 -11.08 -3.32 5.86
C LEU A 229 -12.52 -2.85 5.61
N PHE A 230 -12.91 -1.70 6.16
CA PHE A 230 -14.24 -1.15 5.94
C PHE A 230 -14.48 -0.82 4.46
N SER A 231 -13.51 -0.17 3.81
CA SER A 231 -13.58 0.21 2.39
C SER A 231 -13.59 -0.98 1.44
N THR A 232 -12.81 -2.03 1.69
CA THR A 232 -12.74 -3.21 0.81
C THR A 232 -13.93 -4.15 1.03
N LEU A 233 -14.30 -4.42 2.28
CA LEU A 233 -15.40 -5.34 2.59
C LEU A 233 -16.74 -4.79 2.08
N SER A 234 -17.02 -3.50 2.30
CA SER A 234 -18.25 -2.88 1.79
C SER A 234 -18.37 -3.04 0.27
N TYR A 235 -17.27 -2.82 -0.46
CA TYR A 235 -17.22 -2.94 -1.91
C TYR A 235 -17.35 -4.36 -2.44
N VAL A 236 -16.66 -5.31 -1.81
CA VAL A 236 -16.75 -6.73 -2.20
C VAL A 236 -18.15 -7.28 -1.91
N ILE A 237 -18.71 -7.02 -0.72
CA ILE A 237 -20.05 -7.49 -0.34
C ILE A 237 -21.10 -7.01 -1.35
N PHE A 238 -21.06 -5.73 -1.71
CA PHE A 238 -22.01 -5.17 -2.67
C PHE A 238 -21.83 -5.75 -4.08
N THR A 239 -20.59 -5.96 -4.53
CA THR A 239 -20.31 -6.51 -5.86
C THR A 239 -20.76 -7.97 -5.98
N GLU A 240 -20.57 -8.76 -4.91
CA GLU A 240 -21.08 -10.13 -4.84
C GLU A 240 -22.61 -10.15 -4.81
N TYR A 241 -23.24 -9.32 -3.98
CA TYR A 241 -24.70 -9.15 -3.98
C TYR A 241 -25.24 -8.81 -5.38
N SER A 242 -24.60 -7.85 -6.08
CA SER A 242 -24.97 -7.47 -7.44
C SER A 242 -24.79 -8.62 -8.45
N THR A 243 -23.82 -9.51 -8.22
CA THR A 243 -23.56 -10.66 -9.08
C THR A 243 -24.60 -11.76 -8.86
N PHE A 244 -24.89 -12.11 -7.60
CA PHE A 244 -25.88 -13.13 -7.25
C PHE A 244 -27.30 -12.77 -7.68
N THR A 245 -27.64 -11.48 -7.62
CA THR A 245 -28.97 -10.98 -8.01
C THR A 245 -29.09 -10.64 -9.49
N ALA A 246 -28.05 -10.85 -10.31
CA ALA A 246 -28.03 -10.42 -11.71
C ALA A 246 -29.07 -11.11 -12.59
N THR A 247 -29.49 -12.34 -12.25
CA THR A 247 -30.50 -13.12 -12.99
C THR A 247 -31.92 -12.92 -12.46
N MET A 248 -32.08 -12.20 -11.35
CA MET A 248 -33.38 -11.94 -10.75
C MET A 248 -34.09 -10.79 -11.47
N VAL A 249 -35.41 -10.89 -11.65
CA VAL A 249 -36.23 -9.80 -12.20
C VAL A 249 -36.30 -8.68 -11.16
N LYS A 250 -35.73 -7.52 -11.48
CA LYS A 250 -35.71 -6.33 -10.59
C LYS A 250 -36.74 -5.31 -11.04
N SER A 251 -37.43 -4.71 -10.08
CA SER A 251 -38.26 -3.54 -10.36
C SER A 251 -37.38 -2.34 -10.75
N ALA A 252 -37.94 -1.37 -11.50
CA ALA A 252 -37.21 -0.16 -11.89
C ALA A 252 -36.65 0.60 -10.66
N ASN A 253 -37.46 0.73 -9.60
CA ASN A 253 -37.04 1.36 -8.35
C ASN A 253 -35.88 0.61 -7.68
N GLN A 254 -35.90 -0.72 -7.69
CA GLN A 254 -34.81 -1.51 -7.13
C GLN A 254 -33.50 -1.30 -7.90
N GLY A 255 -33.55 -1.27 -9.23
CA GLY A 255 -32.38 -1.00 -10.06
C GLY A 255 -31.73 0.36 -9.78
N ASP A 256 -32.56 1.39 -9.59
CA ASP A 256 -32.10 2.75 -9.26
C ASP A 256 -31.45 2.81 -7.86
N VAL A 257 -32.04 2.14 -6.86
CA VAL A 257 -31.48 2.04 -5.50
C VAL A 257 -30.14 1.30 -5.51
N GLU A 258 -30.04 0.19 -6.24
CA GLU A 258 -28.79 -0.55 -6.38
C GLU A 258 -27.68 0.29 -7.05
N LEU A 259 -28.03 1.08 -8.08
CA LEU A 259 -27.08 2.01 -8.70
C LEU A 259 -26.60 3.08 -7.69
N MET A 260 -27.50 3.61 -6.86
CA MET A 260 -27.12 4.55 -5.80
C MET A 260 -26.16 3.92 -4.79
N ILE A 261 -26.48 2.72 -4.28
CA ILE A 261 -25.61 2.00 -3.34
C ILE A 261 -24.25 1.69 -3.99
N ARG A 262 -24.24 1.25 -5.26
CA ARG A 262 -23.02 1.02 -6.03
C ARG A 262 -22.11 2.25 -6.07
N ASN A 263 -22.69 3.44 -6.26
CA ASN A 263 -21.93 4.68 -6.29
C ASN A 263 -21.38 5.03 -4.92
N ILE A 264 -22.19 4.93 -3.85
CA ILE A 264 -21.75 5.17 -2.47
C ILE A 264 -20.57 4.25 -2.13
N VAL A 265 -20.77 2.94 -2.28
CA VAL A 265 -19.77 1.94 -1.91
C VAL A 265 -18.51 2.05 -2.77
N SER A 266 -18.64 2.34 -4.07
CA SER A 266 -17.48 2.57 -4.92
C SER A 266 -16.66 3.78 -4.48
N ILE A 267 -17.31 4.88 -4.07
CA ILE A 267 -16.62 6.07 -3.55
C ILE A 267 -15.99 5.78 -2.19
N THR A 268 -16.69 5.04 -1.32
CA THR A 268 -16.16 4.57 -0.03
C THR A 268 -14.91 3.71 -0.21
N CYS A 269 -14.80 2.93 -1.29
CA CYS A 269 -13.59 2.19 -1.62
C CYS A 269 -12.38 3.13 -1.84
N TYR A 270 -12.60 4.29 -2.49
CA TYR A 270 -11.53 5.24 -2.76
C TYR A 270 -10.97 5.97 -1.52
N ILE A 271 -11.73 5.97 -0.41
CA ILE A 271 -11.28 6.52 0.87
C ILE A 271 -10.00 5.82 1.36
N ALA A 272 -9.86 4.51 1.12
CA ALA A 272 -8.66 3.75 1.49
C ALA A 272 -7.37 4.28 0.83
N PHE A 273 -7.47 4.87 -0.36
CA PHE A 273 -6.32 5.44 -1.10
C PHE A 273 -6.10 6.92 -0.80
N ALA A 274 -7.13 7.65 -0.37
CA ALA A 274 -7.06 9.07 -0.05
C ALA A 274 -6.67 9.35 1.41
N CYS A 275 -7.10 8.51 2.36
CA CYS A 275 -6.86 8.70 3.79
C CYS A 275 -5.43 8.51 4.33
N PRO A 276 -4.47 7.81 3.69
CA PRO A 276 -3.18 7.50 4.32
C PRO A 276 -2.45 8.73 4.90
N PHE A 277 -2.43 9.85 4.18
CA PHE A 277 -1.80 11.08 4.68
C PHE A 277 -2.44 11.60 5.97
N PHE A 278 -3.77 11.66 6.02
CA PHE A 278 -4.50 12.15 7.19
C PHE A 278 -4.28 11.23 8.40
N VAL A 279 -4.26 9.91 8.18
CA VAL A 279 -3.91 8.93 9.21
C VAL A 279 -2.47 9.12 9.68
N PHE A 280 -1.52 9.33 8.77
CA PHE A 280 -0.10 9.51 9.11
C PHE A 280 0.14 10.81 9.87
N PHE A 281 -0.56 11.87 9.48
CA PHE A 281 -0.55 13.16 10.14
C PHE A 281 -1.16 13.10 11.55
N ALA A 282 -2.30 12.43 11.72
CA ALA A 282 -2.94 12.26 13.03
C ALA A 282 -2.10 11.39 13.98
N SER A 283 -1.46 10.34 13.47
CA SER A 283 -0.77 9.33 14.30
C SER A 283 0.66 9.71 14.70
N SER A 284 1.43 10.42 13.85
CA SER A 284 2.86 10.64 14.10
C SER A 284 3.22 12.09 14.40
N LYS A 285 3.78 12.31 15.59
CA LYS A 285 4.37 13.62 15.99
C LYS A 285 5.49 14.03 15.05
N SER A 286 6.35 13.09 14.62
CA SER A 286 7.44 13.41 13.69
C SER A 286 6.90 13.85 12.34
N PHE A 287 5.85 13.19 11.86
CA PHE A 287 5.22 13.54 10.59
C PHE A 287 4.58 14.94 10.64
N ARG A 288 3.92 15.28 11.75
CA ARG A 288 3.41 16.64 11.99
C ARG A 288 4.52 17.69 12.05
N GLN A 289 5.65 17.38 12.68
CA GLN A 289 6.78 18.31 12.76
C GLN A 289 7.41 18.56 11.40
N GLU A 290 7.64 17.51 10.61
CA GLU A 290 8.17 17.63 9.25
C GLU A 290 7.19 18.38 8.33
N ALA A 291 5.88 18.11 8.44
CA ALA A 291 4.85 18.86 7.71
C ALA A 291 4.84 20.35 8.13
N LYS A 292 4.91 20.66 9.43
CA LYS A 292 5.00 22.05 9.91
C LYS A 292 6.24 22.76 9.36
N ILE A 293 7.39 22.11 9.29
CA ILE A 293 8.61 22.68 8.71
C ILE A 293 8.41 22.98 7.22
N LEU A 294 7.75 22.07 6.50
CA LEU A 294 7.43 22.25 5.08
C LEU A 294 6.49 23.45 4.85
N PHE A 295 5.44 23.59 5.66
CA PHE A 295 4.44 24.65 5.50
C PHE A 295 4.89 26.01 6.05
N LEU A 296 5.71 26.05 7.09
CA LEU A 296 6.15 27.29 7.74
C LEU A 296 7.46 27.84 7.17
N CYS A 297 8.04 27.24 6.11
CA CYS A 297 9.32 27.63 5.49
C CYS A 297 10.45 27.93 6.49
N ARG A 298 10.41 27.31 7.68
CA ARG A 298 11.36 27.62 8.75
C ARG A 298 12.63 26.81 8.49
N LYS A 299 13.76 27.49 8.27
CA LYS A 299 15.06 26.83 8.09
C LYS A 299 15.29 25.83 9.25
N PRO A 300 15.59 24.55 8.97
CA PRO A 300 15.66 23.53 9.99
C PRO A 300 16.97 23.68 10.77
N ALA A 301 16.99 24.54 11.78
CA ALA A 301 18.17 24.72 12.64
C ALA A 301 18.40 23.56 13.63
N ILE A 302 17.44 22.62 13.78
CA ILE A 302 17.40 21.72 14.95
C ILE A 302 17.41 20.21 14.60
N LEU A 303 17.21 19.80 13.34
CA LEU A 303 17.09 18.36 13.01
C LEU A 303 18.39 17.63 12.63
N GLN A 304 19.52 18.33 12.50
CA GLN A 304 20.81 17.64 12.30
C GLN A 304 21.31 16.88 13.54
N ARG A 305 20.75 17.13 14.73
CA ARG A 305 21.15 16.39 15.96
C ARG A 305 20.63 14.96 16.04
N ASN A 306 19.64 14.58 15.22
CA ASN A 306 19.00 13.26 15.27
C ASN A 306 19.22 12.41 14.01
N GLN A 307 19.98 12.89 13.02
CA GLN A 307 20.45 12.01 11.96
C GLN A 307 21.51 11.09 12.54
N ILE A 308 21.32 9.79 12.30
CA ILE A 308 22.29 8.74 12.55
C ILE A 308 23.62 9.24 12.00
N GLN A 309 24.56 9.63 12.88
CA GLN A 309 25.95 9.62 12.48
C GLN A 309 26.21 8.18 12.01
N PRO A 310 26.60 7.96 10.74
CA PRO A 310 27.20 6.68 10.39
C PRO A 310 28.31 6.47 11.40
N TYR A 311 28.37 5.26 11.98
CA TYR A 311 29.33 4.83 12.99
C TYR A 311 30.57 5.73 12.97
N SER A 312 30.61 6.65 13.92
CA SER A 312 31.52 7.78 13.86
C SER A 312 32.92 7.30 13.51
N THR A 313 33.58 8.00 12.59
CA THR A 313 35.01 7.84 12.32
C THR A 313 35.85 7.93 13.60
N SER A 314 35.31 8.42 14.72
CA SER A 314 35.89 8.31 16.07
C SER A 314 35.94 6.87 16.63
N ALA A 315 34.95 6.02 16.40
CA ALA A 315 35.02 4.60 16.80
C ALA A 315 36.02 3.83 15.93
N LEU A 316 36.07 4.13 14.62
CA LEU A 316 37.10 3.61 13.71
C LEU A 316 38.49 4.17 14.03
N ARG A 317 38.64 5.43 14.46
CA ARG A 317 39.91 5.98 14.97
C ARG A 317 40.33 5.31 16.27
N LYS A 318 39.40 4.98 17.17
CA LYS A 318 39.72 4.27 18.41
C LYS A 318 40.13 2.81 18.16
N ILE A 319 39.53 2.14 17.17
CA ILE A 319 39.98 0.82 16.71
C ILE A 319 41.32 0.91 15.98
N ARG A 320 41.54 1.93 15.14
CA ARG A 320 42.83 2.18 14.48
C ARG A 320 43.93 2.51 15.49
N SER A 321 43.64 3.26 16.54
CA SER A 321 44.61 3.59 17.62
C SER A 321 44.93 2.40 18.52
N ILE A 322 44.00 1.45 18.67
CA ILE A 322 44.27 0.18 19.37
C ILE A 322 45.11 -0.74 18.47
N SER A 323 44.80 -0.81 17.16
CA SER A 323 45.59 -1.56 16.18
C SER A 323 47.02 -1.02 16.02
N THR A 324 47.26 0.30 16.04
CA THR A 324 48.63 0.85 16.04
C THR A 324 49.37 0.65 17.35
N ARG A 325 48.69 0.54 18.50
CA ARG A 325 49.34 0.19 19.78
C ARG A 325 49.72 -1.29 19.86
N ILE A 326 48.99 -2.19 19.21
CA ILE A 326 49.35 -3.62 19.13
C ILE A 326 50.62 -3.80 18.27
N ASN A 327 50.80 -2.99 17.22
CA ASN A 327 51.99 -3.05 16.37
C ASN A 327 53.22 -2.32 16.92
N GLN A 328 53.12 -1.67 18.09
CA GLN A 328 54.24 -1.02 18.78
C GLN A 328 54.60 -1.72 20.10
N MET A 329 54.04 -2.90 20.39
CA MET A 329 54.53 -3.69 21.52
C MET A 329 55.91 -4.28 21.19
N PRO A 330 56.93 -4.04 22.03
CA PRO A 330 58.26 -4.61 21.85
C PRO A 330 58.21 -6.14 21.87
N SER A 331 59.08 -6.74 21.04
CA SER A 331 59.29 -8.17 20.76
C SER A 331 59.75 -9.02 21.98
N TYR A 332 59.12 -8.87 23.14
CA TYR A 332 59.50 -9.56 24.37
C TYR A 332 58.46 -10.58 24.89
N TYR A 333 57.38 -10.85 24.15
CA TYR A 333 56.35 -11.82 24.55
C TYR A 333 55.98 -12.88 23.48
N THR A 334 56.82 -13.09 22.48
CA THR A 334 56.65 -14.14 21.46
C THR A 334 57.23 -15.51 21.85
N THR A 335 57.41 -15.79 23.14
CA THR A 335 57.98 -17.08 23.61
C THR A 335 57.06 -17.91 24.50
N ARG A 336 55.75 -17.64 24.55
CA ARG A 336 54.83 -18.39 25.43
C ARG A 336 53.50 -18.84 24.81
N VAL A 337 53.47 -19.13 23.51
CA VAL A 337 52.30 -19.73 22.84
C VAL A 337 52.65 -21.01 22.03
N ASN A 338 53.80 -21.63 22.29
CA ASN A 338 54.17 -22.93 21.67
C ASN A 338 53.91 -24.15 22.57
N ASN A 339 53.21 -24.00 23.70
CA ASN A 339 52.95 -25.09 24.67
C ASN A 339 51.47 -25.47 24.83
N ILE A 340 50.64 -25.26 23.80
CA ILE A 340 49.27 -25.82 23.80
C ILE A 340 49.33 -27.16 23.04
N LYS A 341 49.37 -28.26 23.81
CA LYS A 341 49.25 -29.62 23.29
C LYS A 341 47.93 -29.78 22.51
N PRO A 342 47.94 -30.50 21.37
CA PRO A 342 46.71 -30.84 20.66
C PRO A 342 45.84 -31.76 21.52
N ILE A 343 44.57 -31.39 21.68
CA ILE A 343 43.53 -32.23 22.26
C ILE A 343 43.14 -33.25 21.19
N THR A 344 43.55 -34.51 21.38
CA THR A 344 43.03 -35.66 20.65
C THR A 344 41.58 -35.90 21.04
N ILE A 345 40.66 -35.72 20.09
CA ILE A 345 39.27 -36.16 20.21
C ILE A 345 39.24 -37.62 19.77
N ASN A 346 38.98 -38.53 20.70
CA ASN A 346 38.69 -39.93 20.41
C ASN A 346 37.28 -40.03 19.81
N GLU A 347 37.18 -40.70 18.66
CA GLU A 347 35.94 -41.23 18.14
C GLU A 347 35.42 -42.35 19.04
N LYS A 348 34.18 -42.20 19.52
CA LYS A 348 33.24 -43.28 19.78
C LYS A 348 31.82 -42.80 19.47
#